data_AF-A0A7J6PP61-F1
#
_entry.id   AF-A0A7J6PP61-F1
#
_cell.length_a   1.000
_cell.length_b   1.000
_cell.length_c   1.000
_cell.angle_alpha   90.00
_cell.angle_beta   90.00
_cell.angle_gamma   90.00
#
_symmetry.space_group_name_H-M   'P 1'
#
loop_
_entity.id
_entity.type
_entity.pdbx_description
1 polymer ?
#
loop_
_entity_poly.entity_id
_entity_poly.type
_entity_poly.pdbx_seq_one_letter_code
_entity_poly.pdbx_strand_id
1 'polypeptide(L)'
;MPSDTSAAIGEYLLKGWAMLGDSCPQCCIPLLRSPDRVKMVCVGCNSEWPVDGAPKLTNGVTEKRTDCSERKCSGRTAQGEKKQRESQLRVEESKPKKEEIERKCTGWKQTAAGEEPNDYAHWRQLLEDQRLELQILRERRAETEEELHASVHQLYEREIRVIERGIHIIEDDIRRTRDELKEEASRDSQLQAGLMRLREQREREAAELRAKALEAEQSGE
;
A
#
# COMPACT_ATOMS: atom_id res chain seq x y z
N MET A 1 0.28 -23.31 -8.61
CA MET A 1 -0.52 -22.56 -7.62
C MET A 1 -1.72 -22.05 -8.40
N PRO A 2 -2.94 -22.55 -8.18
CA PRO A 2 -3.99 -22.45 -9.19
C PRO A 2 -4.33 -20.98 -9.39
N SER A 3 -4.00 -20.51 -10.59
CA SER A 3 -3.98 -19.14 -11.09
C SER A 3 -5.37 -18.60 -11.43
N ASP A 4 -6.43 -19.31 -11.02
CA ASP A 4 -7.73 -19.18 -11.67
C ASP A 4 -8.81 -18.73 -10.67
N THR A 5 -8.45 -17.81 -9.76
CA THR A 5 -9.43 -17.12 -8.91
C THR A 5 -10.56 -16.54 -9.76
N SER A 6 -10.24 -16.00 -10.93
CA SER A 6 -11.21 -15.49 -11.90
C SER A 6 -12.15 -16.57 -12.43
N ALA A 7 -11.65 -17.79 -12.66
CA ALA A 7 -12.50 -18.91 -13.11
C ALA A 7 -13.41 -19.40 -11.99
N ALA A 8 -12.88 -19.52 -10.77
CA ALA A 8 -13.65 -19.92 -9.60
C ALA A 8 -14.74 -18.87 -9.27
N ILE A 9 -14.45 -17.57 -9.38
CA ILE A 9 -15.46 -16.51 -9.30
C ILE A 9 -16.54 -16.74 -10.37
N GLY A 10 -16.14 -17.03 -11.61
CA GLY A 10 -17.06 -17.37 -12.70
C GLY A 10 -18.00 -18.53 -12.36
N GLU A 11 -17.49 -19.61 -11.76
CA GLU A 11 -18.32 -20.74 -11.32
C GLU A 11 -19.36 -20.35 -10.27
N TYR A 12 -18.99 -19.50 -9.31
CA TYR A 12 -19.93 -19.00 -8.30
C TYR A 12 -21.02 -18.11 -8.91
N LEU A 13 -20.65 -17.24 -9.85
CA LEU A 13 -21.60 -16.39 -10.57
C LEU A 13 -22.59 -17.24 -11.40
N LEU A 14 -22.11 -18.30 -12.05
CA LEU A 14 -22.96 -19.25 -12.78
C LEU A 14 -23.91 -20.03 -11.85
N LYS A 15 -23.51 -20.26 -10.59
CA LYS A 15 -24.36 -20.84 -9.53
C LYS A 15 -25.33 -19.82 -8.90
N GLY A 16 -25.41 -18.60 -9.43
CA GLY A 16 -26.33 -17.55 -8.95
C GLY A 16 -25.83 -16.76 -7.75
N TRP A 17 -24.55 -16.85 -7.40
CA TRP A 17 -23.96 -15.99 -6.36
C TRP A 17 -23.79 -14.56 -6.89
N ALA A 18 -23.84 -13.58 -5.98
CA ALA A 18 -23.69 -12.17 -6.32
C ALA A 18 -22.39 -11.60 -5.77
N MET A 19 -21.58 -10.97 -6.62
CA MET A 19 -20.39 -10.24 -6.17
C MET A 19 -20.80 -9.00 -5.38
N LEU A 20 -20.15 -8.77 -4.24
CA LEU A 20 -20.32 -7.59 -3.40
C LEU A 20 -19.30 -6.52 -3.78
N GLY A 21 -19.60 -5.27 -3.41
CA GLY A 21 -18.64 -4.17 -3.52
C GLY A 21 -17.53 -4.24 -2.48
N ASP A 22 -17.57 -5.20 -1.57
CA ASP A 22 -16.61 -5.36 -0.48
C ASP A 22 -15.53 -6.37 -0.85
N SER A 23 -14.28 -6.07 -0.46
CA SER A 23 -13.13 -6.93 -0.71
C SER A 23 -12.68 -7.66 0.55
N CYS A 24 -12.16 -8.88 0.40
CA CYS A 24 -11.61 -9.63 1.52
C CYS A 24 -10.38 -8.91 2.11
N PRO A 25 -10.30 -8.71 3.45
CA PRO A 25 -9.18 -7.99 4.08
C PRO A 25 -7.84 -8.73 4.00
N GLN A 26 -7.84 -10.02 3.67
CA GLN A 26 -6.63 -10.85 3.62
C GLN A 26 -6.02 -10.95 2.21
N CYS A 27 -6.84 -10.92 1.17
CA CYS A 27 -6.40 -11.20 -0.19
C CYS A 27 -6.94 -10.22 -1.24
N CYS A 28 -7.70 -9.20 -0.83
CA CYS A 28 -8.26 -8.16 -1.70
C CYS A 28 -9.14 -8.68 -2.86
N ILE A 29 -9.60 -9.93 -2.78
CA ILE A 29 -10.53 -10.52 -3.75
C ILE A 29 -11.96 -10.13 -3.36
N PRO A 30 -12.83 -9.77 -4.32
CA PRO A 30 -14.21 -9.38 -4.03
C PRO A 30 -14.98 -10.52 -3.36
N LEU A 31 -15.74 -10.19 -2.33
CA LEU A 31 -16.60 -11.13 -1.62
C LEU A 31 -17.81 -11.50 -2.49
N LEU A 32 -18.26 -12.76 -2.41
CA LEU A 32 -19.49 -13.20 -3.05
C LEU A 32 -20.54 -13.58 -2.02
N ARG A 33 -21.78 -13.16 -2.24
CA ARG A 33 -22.94 -13.48 -1.42
C ARG A 33 -23.73 -14.64 -2.02
N SER A 34 -24.16 -15.58 -1.18
CA SER A 34 -25.02 -16.69 -1.58
C SER A 34 -26.37 -16.19 -2.14
N PRO A 35 -27.02 -16.95 -3.04
CA PRO A 35 -28.38 -16.67 -3.50
C PRO A 35 -29.37 -16.46 -2.34
N ASP A 36 -29.21 -17.24 -1.27
CA ASP A 36 -30.06 -17.20 -0.07
C ASP A 36 -29.78 -16.01 0.85
N ARG A 37 -28.76 -15.19 0.54
CA ARG A 37 -28.33 -14.02 1.34
C ARG A 37 -27.97 -14.33 2.80
N VAL A 38 -27.65 -15.59 3.12
CA VAL A 38 -27.25 -16.00 4.48
C VAL A 38 -25.75 -15.90 4.68
N LYS A 39 -24.95 -16.18 3.64
CA LYS A 39 -23.49 -16.27 3.74
C LYS A 39 -22.76 -15.48 2.67
N MET A 40 -21.57 -15.04 3.02
CA MET A 40 -20.60 -14.43 2.12
C MET A 40 -19.32 -15.24 2.14
N VAL A 41 -18.69 -15.43 0.98
CA VAL A 41 -17.50 -16.26 0.83
C VAL A 41 -16.45 -15.51 0.01
N CYS A 42 -15.20 -15.61 0.43
CA CYS A 42 -14.05 -15.24 -0.38
C CYS A 42 -13.50 -16.45 -1.13
N VAL A 43 -13.39 -16.36 -2.46
CA VAL A 43 -12.89 -17.45 -3.31
C VAL A 43 -11.37 -17.64 -3.21
N GLY A 44 -10.63 -16.62 -2.78
CA GLY A 44 -9.17 -16.70 -2.66
C GLY A 44 -8.69 -17.41 -1.39
N CYS A 45 -9.36 -17.17 -0.26
CA CYS A 45 -8.96 -17.71 1.04
C CYS A 45 -9.99 -18.66 1.65
N ASN A 46 -11.09 -18.96 0.93
CA ASN A 46 -12.19 -19.83 1.35
C ASN A 46 -12.79 -19.46 2.73
N SER A 47 -12.68 -18.20 3.13
CA SER A 47 -13.28 -17.71 4.38
C SER A 47 -14.76 -17.41 4.17
N GLU A 48 -15.59 -17.80 5.13
CA GLU A 48 -17.04 -17.60 5.11
C GLU A 48 -17.48 -16.69 6.26
N TRP A 49 -18.46 -15.81 6.00
CA TRP A 49 -19.05 -14.91 6.99
C TRP A 49 -20.58 -14.91 6.92
N PRO A 50 -21.29 -14.85 8.05
CA PRO A 50 -22.73 -14.61 8.06
C PRO A 50 -23.03 -13.18 7.63
N VAL A 51 -24.09 -12.97 6.85
CA VAL A 51 -24.46 -11.64 6.34
C VAL A 51 -24.81 -10.67 7.48
N ASP A 52 -25.39 -11.15 8.58
CA ASP A 52 -25.77 -10.34 9.74
C ASP A 52 -24.60 -10.03 10.70
N GLY A 53 -23.49 -10.76 10.57
CA GLY A 53 -22.26 -10.57 11.35
C GLY A 53 -21.10 -10.04 10.53
N ALA A 54 -21.37 -9.60 9.31
CA ALA A 54 -20.38 -9.00 8.45
C ALA A 54 -19.76 -7.79 9.16
N PRO A 55 -18.42 -7.69 9.27
CA PRO A 55 -17.82 -6.41 9.59
C PRO A 55 -18.36 -5.43 8.55
N LYS A 56 -18.90 -4.29 9.01
CA LYS A 56 -19.32 -3.20 8.11
C LYS A 56 -18.06 -2.68 7.42
N LEU A 57 -17.69 -3.33 6.31
CA LEU A 57 -16.65 -2.90 5.41
C LEU A 57 -17.24 -1.70 4.69
N THR A 58 -17.17 -0.54 5.32
CA THR A 58 -17.47 0.69 4.62
C THR A 58 -16.46 0.76 3.47
N ASN A 59 -16.95 0.79 2.24
CA ASN A 59 -16.21 1.28 1.08
C ASN A 59 -15.90 2.76 1.31
N GLY A 60 -15.02 3.01 2.28
CA GLY A 60 -14.38 4.28 2.53
C GLY A 60 -13.23 4.36 1.54
N VAL A 61 -13.40 5.21 0.54
CA VAL A 61 -12.26 6.00 0.07
C VAL A 61 -11.75 6.79 1.29
N THR A 62 -10.94 6.14 2.10
CA THR A 62 -10.12 6.74 3.15
C THR A 62 -8.79 6.03 3.06
N GLU A 63 -7.85 6.76 2.48
CA GLU A 63 -6.44 6.44 2.39
C GLU A 63 -5.92 5.98 3.75
N LYS A 64 -5.71 4.68 3.88
CA LYS A 64 -4.67 4.12 4.74
C LYS A 64 -4.26 2.80 4.13
N ARG A 65 -3.26 2.91 3.25
CA ARG A 65 -2.42 1.78 2.85
C ARG A 65 -1.84 1.19 4.12
N THR A 66 -2.45 0.11 4.59
CA THR A 66 -1.80 -0.78 5.55
C THR A 66 -1.18 -1.90 4.76
N ASP A 67 0.07 -2.13 5.14
CA ASP A 67 1.10 -2.86 4.46
C ASP A 67 0.73 -4.33 4.26
N CYS A 68 0.76 -4.78 3.01
CA CYS A 68 0.72 -6.20 2.68
C CYS A 68 2.17 -6.69 2.70
N SER A 69 2.63 -7.10 3.88
CA SER A 69 3.96 -7.66 4.03
C SER A 69 4.09 -8.97 3.22
N GLU A 70 4.88 -8.83 2.16
CA GLU A 70 5.81 -9.82 1.63
C GLU A 70 5.28 -11.24 1.39
N ARG A 71 4.57 -11.41 0.26
CA ARG A 71 4.81 -12.57 -0.61
C ARG A 71 4.99 -12.11 -2.05
N LYS A 72 6.17 -12.44 -2.58
CA LYS A 72 6.64 -12.18 -3.95
C LYS A 72 5.56 -12.43 -5.00
N CYS A 73 5.10 -11.37 -5.64
CA CYS A 73 4.55 -11.42 -7.00
C CYS A 73 5.37 -10.48 -7.88
N SER A 74 6.42 -11.06 -8.45
CA SER A 74 7.19 -10.42 -9.52
C SER A 74 6.34 -10.38 -10.79
N GLY A 75 6.07 -9.16 -11.26
CA GLY A 75 5.81 -8.87 -12.66
C GLY A 75 4.35 -8.66 -13.05
N ARG A 76 3.96 -7.40 -13.25
CA ARG A 76 3.71 -6.82 -14.59
C ARG A 76 3.21 -5.38 -14.47
N THR A 77 4.05 -4.48 -14.98
CA THR A 77 3.76 -3.27 -15.76
C THR A 77 2.32 -2.72 -15.73
N ALA A 78 2.20 -1.54 -15.15
CA ALA A 78 1.14 -0.58 -15.41
C ALA A 78 1.29 0.00 -16.83
N GLN A 79 0.48 -0.49 -17.77
CA GLN A 79 0.17 0.17 -19.02
C GLN A 79 -1.25 -0.25 -19.40
N GLY A 80 -2.17 0.71 -19.52
CA GLY A 80 -3.41 0.44 -20.26
C GLY A 80 -4.71 1.09 -19.80
N GLU A 81 -4.72 2.30 -19.23
CA GLU A 81 -5.95 3.08 -19.12
C GLU A 81 -6.05 4.10 -20.25
N LYS A 82 -6.55 3.64 -21.39
CA LYS A 82 -7.28 4.44 -22.39
C LYS A 82 -7.88 3.46 -23.38
N LYS A 83 -9.14 3.71 -23.75
CA LYS A 83 -9.89 3.10 -24.87
C LYS A 83 -10.88 1.98 -24.50
N GLN A 84 -11.96 2.37 -23.81
CA GLN A 84 -13.26 1.71 -23.95
C GLN A 84 -14.37 2.75 -24.02
N ARG A 85 -14.49 3.42 -25.17
CA ARG A 85 -15.76 4.03 -25.58
C ARG A 85 -15.80 4.32 -27.09
N GLU A 86 -15.67 3.29 -27.92
CA GLU A 86 -16.12 3.34 -29.32
C GLU A 86 -16.14 1.93 -29.93
N SER A 87 -17.24 1.20 -29.71
CA SER A 87 -17.49 -0.07 -30.42
C SER A 87 -18.98 -0.37 -30.45
N GLN A 88 -19.74 0.50 -31.11
CA GLN A 88 -21.05 0.15 -31.66
C GLN A 88 -21.20 0.90 -32.98
N LEU A 89 -20.55 0.40 -34.04
CA LEU A 89 -20.90 0.68 -35.43
C LEU A 89 -20.34 -0.45 -36.32
N ARG A 90 -21.26 -1.29 -36.78
CA ARG A 90 -21.26 -2.18 -37.96
C ARG A 90 -19.92 -2.79 -38.42
N VAL A 91 -19.77 -4.09 -38.15
CA VAL A 91 -19.05 -5.01 -39.05
C VAL A 91 -20.09 -5.56 -40.02
N GLU A 92 -20.14 -5.03 -41.25
CA GLU A 92 -20.64 -5.81 -42.39
C GLU A 92 -19.44 -6.51 -43.03
N GLU A 93 -19.41 -7.83 -42.89
CA GLU A 93 -18.41 -8.72 -43.46
C GLU A 93 -18.47 -8.69 -45.00
N SER A 94 -17.46 -8.10 -45.63
CA SER A 94 -17.18 -8.33 -47.06
C SER A 94 -15.99 -9.28 -47.17
N LYS A 95 -16.27 -10.58 -47.37
CA LYS A 95 -15.27 -11.61 -47.65
C LYS A 95 -14.60 -11.33 -49.00
N PRO A 96 -13.27 -11.05 -49.08
CA PRO A 96 -12.59 -11.03 -50.37
C PRO A 96 -12.47 -12.47 -50.89
N LYS A 97 -12.85 -12.67 -52.16
CA LYS A 97 -12.72 -13.95 -52.85
C LYS A 97 -11.25 -14.36 -52.92
N LYS A 98 -10.90 -15.45 -52.25
CA LYS A 98 -9.55 -16.03 -52.15
C LYS A 98 -8.90 -16.31 -53.53
N GLU A 99 -9.70 -16.51 -54.57
CA GLU A 99 -9.24 -16.84 -55.93
C GLU A 99 -8.71 -15.64 -56.75
N GLU A 100 -9.05 -14.41 -56.40
CA GLU A 100 -8.61 -13.23 -57.18
C GLU A 100 -7.20 -12.75 -56.76
N ILE A 101 -6.79 -13.05 -55.53
CA ILE A 101 -5.46 -12.71 -55.02
C ILE A 101 -4.40 -13.69 -55.59
N GLU A 102 -4.72 -14.97 -55.75
CA GLU A 102 -3.79 -15.95 -56.33
C GLU A 102 -3.45 -15.69 -57.81
N ARG A 103 -4.38 -15.12 -58.59
CA ARG A 103 -4.14 -14.78 -60.00
C ARG A 103 -3.19 -13.59 -60.21
N LYS A 104 -2.97 -12.74 -59.21
CA LYS A 104 -2.05 -11.59 -59.32
C LYS A 104 -0.61 -11.90 -58.87
N CYS A 105 -0.37 -13.02 -58.20
CA CYS A 105 0.95 -13.36 -57.65
C CYS A 105 1.90 -14.10 -58.63
N THR A 106 1.47 -14.47 -59.84
CA THR A 106 2.31 -15.23 -60.79
C THR A 106 3.06 -14.35 -61.81
N GLY A 107 2.83 -13.03 -61.83
CA GLY A 107 3.40 -12.12 -62.83
C GLY A 107 4.81 -11.58 -62.54
N TRP A 108 5.35 -11.78 -61.33
CA TRP A 108 6.62 -11.14 -60.91
C TRP A 108 7.87 -11.99 -61.18
N LYS A 109 7.73 -13.14 -61.86
CA LYS A 109 8.83 -14.10 -62.05
C LYS A 109 9.71 -13.89 -63.30
N GLN A 110 9.59 -12.77 -64.03
CA GLN A 110 10.33 -12.60 -65.29
C GLN A 110 10.99 -11.22 -65.43
N THR A 111 12.08 -10.99 -64.68
CA THR A 111 13.15 -10.07 -65.08
C THR A 111 14.49 -10.77 -64.84
N ALA A 112 14.90 -11.60 -65.80
CA ALA A 112 16.13 -12.40 -65.75
C ALA A 112 17.40 -11.60 -66.19
N ALA A 113 17.42 -10.28 -66.04
CA ALA A 113 18.58 -9.47 -66.42
C ALA A 113 18.77 -8.26 -65.50
N GLY A 114 19.51 -8.47 -64.41
CA GLY A 114 20.71 -7.67 -64.13
C GLY A 114 20.61 -6.26 -63.54
N GLU A 115 19.43 -5.71 -63.24
CA GLU A 115 19.31 -4.45 -62.47
C GLU A 115 18.34 -4.66 -61.31
N GLU A 116 18.85 -4.75 -60.08
CA GLU A 116 17.99 -4.72 -58.89
C GLU A 116 17.14 -3.44 -58.93
N PRO A 117 15.81 -3.51 -58.75
CA PRO A 117 14.97 -2.33 -58.76
C PRO A 117 15.47 -1.35 -57.69
N ASN A 118 15.92 -0.17 -58.11
CA ASN A 118 16.37 0.96 -57.27
C ASN A 118 15.39 1.28 -56.12
N ASP A 119 14.13 0.86 -56.26
CA ASP A 119 13.07 0.91 -55.26
C ASP A 119 13.43 0.18 -53.94
N TYR A 120 14.07 -1.01 -53.98
CA TYR A 120 14.35 -1.77 -52.73
C TYR A 120 15.44 -1.14 -51.86
N ALA A 121 16.44 -0.50 -52.47
CA ALA A 121 17.47 0.24 -51.74
C ALA A 121 16.86 1.46 -51.04
N HIS A 122 15.93 2.16 -51.70
CA HIS A 122 15.19 3.28 -51.11
C HIS A 122 14.32 2.84 -49.93
N TRP A 123 13.55 1.75 -50.07
CA TRP A 123 12.75 1.22 -48.96
C TRP A 123 13.60 0.75 -47.78
N ARG A 124 14.78 0.15 -48.04
CA ARG A 124 15.73 -0.22 -46.98
C ARG A 124 16.23 1.03 -46.24
N GLN A 125 16.61 2.08 -46.97
CA GLN A 125 17.04 3.32 -46.36
C GLN A 125 15.93 3.96 -45.52
N LEU A 126 14.70 4.02 -46.04
CA LEU A 126 13.54 4.55 -45.32
C LEU A 126 13.24 3.75 -44.04
N LEU A 127 13.36 2.43 -44.08
CA LEU A 127 13.19 1.57 -42.89
C LEU A 127 14.30 1.81 -41.85
N GLU A 128 15.54 2.01 -42.28
CA GLU A 128 16.65 2.33 -41.37
C GLU A 128 16.47 3.73 -40.76
N ASP A 129 16.00 4.70 -41.55
CA ASP A 129 15.68 6.05 -41.08
C ASP A 129 14.54 6.02 -40.05
N GLN A 130 13.45 5.27 -40.32
CA GLN A 130 12.36 5.07 -39.36
C GLN A 130 12.82 4.36 -38.09
N ARG A 131 13.73 3.39 -38.21
CA ARG A 131 14.30 2.68 -37.06
C ARG A 131 15.14 3.62 -36.20
N LEU A 132 15.96 4.47 -36.82
CA LEU A 132 16.76 5.48 -36.12
C LEU A 132 15.87 6.52 -35.43
N GLU A 133 14.82 7.00 -36.11
CA GLU A 133 13.85 7.93 -35.51
C GLU A 133 13.16 7.33 -34.28
N LEU A 134 12.72 6.07 -34.37
CA LEU A 134 12.16 5.34 -33.22
C LEU A 134 13.17 5.17 -32.08
N GLN A 135 14.46 4.99 -32.41
CA GLN A 135 15.52 4.89 -31.41
C GLN A 135 15.70 6.22 -30.66
N ILE A 136 15.80 7.34 -31.38
CA ILE A 136 15.92 8.69 -30.80
C ILE A 136 14.71 9.01 -29.90
N LEU A 137 13.49 8.65 -30.34
CA LEU A 137 12.28 8.86 -29.54
C LEU A 137 12.27 8.02 -28.25
N ARG A 138 12.84 6.81 -28.28
CA ARG A 138 12.98 5.98 -27.08
C ARG A 138 14.00 6.56 -26.11
N GLU A 139 15.14 7.01 -26.61
CA GLU A 139 16.19 7.66 -25.79
C GLU A 139 15.65 8.92 -25.11
N ARG A 140 14.97 9.82 -25.85
CA ARG A 140 14.32 11.00 -25.27
C ARG A 140 13.23 10.68 -24.24
N ARG A 141 12.48 9.58 -24.45
CA ARG A 141 11.49 9.13 -23.45
C ARG A 141 12.21 8.63 -22.19
N ALA A 142 13.29 7.88 -22.33
CA ALA A 142 14.07 7.40 -21.20
C ALA A 142 14.67 8.57 -20.39
N GLU A 143 15.20 9.60 -21.06
CA GLU A 143 15.70 10.82 -20.41
C GLU A 143 14.60 11.53 -19.60
N THR A 144 13.41 11.72 -20.18
CA THR A 144 12.29 12.38 -19.47
C THR A 144 11.73 11.53 -18.32
N GLU A 145 11.75 10.20 -18.45
CA GLU A 145 11.40 9.28 -17.36
C GLU A 145 12.43 9.34 -16.22
N GLU A 146 13.73 9.44 -16.54
CA GLU A 146 14.81 9.59 -15.55
C GLU A 146 14.73 10.94 -14.82
N GLU A 147 14.50 12.04 -15.55
CA GLU A 147 14.30 13.37 -14.96
C GLU A 147 13.08 13.42 -14.04
N LEU A 148 11.97 12.79 -14.45
CA LEU A 148 10.77 12.68 -13.63
C LEU A 148 11.04 11.86 -12.36
N HIS A 149 11.73 10.72 -12.49
CA HIS A 149 12.09 9.88 -11.35
C HIS A 149 13.01 10.61 -10.37
N ALA A 150 14.02 11.34 -10.87
CA ALA A 150 14.90 12.18 -10.06
C ALA A 150 14.13 13.27 -9.32
N SER A 151 13.17 13.93 -9.98
CA SER A 151 12.32 14.96 -9.38
C SER A 151 11.43 14.39 -8.27
N VAL A 152 10.81 13.24 -8.52
CA VAL A 152 9.99 12.53 -7.53
C VAL A 152 10.84 12.09 -6.33
N HIS A 153 12.05 11.56 -6.57
CA HIS A 153 12.99 11.19 -5.52
C HIS A 153 13.38 12.39 -4.64
N GLN A 154 13.66 13.55 -5.25
CA GLN A 154 13.96 14.78 -4.50
C GLN A 154 12.80 15.25 -3.62
N LEU A 155 11.55 15.09 -4.06
CA LEU A 155 10.38 15.41 -3.24
C LEU A 155 10.27 14.47 -2.05
N TYR A 156 10.42 13.16 -2.26
CA TYR A 156 10.42 12.17 -1.18
C TYR A 156 11.53 12.43 -0.17
N GLU A 157 12.76 12.71 -0.61
CA GLU A 157 13.85 13.06 0.31
C GLU A 157 13.54 14.31 1.16
N ARG A 158 12.87 15.32 0.58
CA ARG A 158 12.47 16.52 1.32
C ARG A 158 11.45 16.19 2.39
N GLU A 159 10.45 15.38 2.06
CA GLU A 159 9.42 14.94 3.02
C GLU A 159 10.03 14.10 4.14
N ILE A 160 10.89 13.13 3.80
CA ILE A 160 11.62 12.31 4.76
C ILE A 160 12.39 13.20 5.75
N ARG A 161 13.15 14.19 5.26
CA ARG A 161 13.88 15.14 6.14
C ARG A 161 12.97 15.97 7.06
N VAL A 162 11.75 16.29 6.63
CA VAL A 162 10.77 16.99 7.48
C VAL A 162 10.28 16.06 8.58
N ILE A 163 9.96 14.82 8.25
CA ILE A 163 9.51 13.80 9.20
C ILE A 163 10.61 13.50 10.23
N GLU A 164 11.85 13.30 9.79
CA GLU A 164 13.00 13.06 10.68
C GLU A 164 13.21 14.20 11.68
N ARG A 165 13.11 15.46 11.23
CA ARG A 165 13.15 16.61 12.14
C ARG A 165 11.99 16.60 13.15
N GLY A 166 10.79 16.24 12.71
CA GLY A 166 9.62 16.10 13.58
C GLY A 166 9.83 15.03 14.65
N ILE A 167 10.40 13.88 14.28
CA ILE A 167 10.73 12.79 15.21
C ILE A 167 11.71 13.27 16.28
N HIS A 168 12.80 13.95 15.89
CA HIS A 168 13.77 14.46 16.86
C HIS A 168 13.19 15.45 17.86
N ILE A 169 12.30 16.36 17.42
CA ILE A 169 11.61 17.30 18.32
C ILE A 169 10.78 16.53 19.35
N ILE A 170 10.02 15.52 18.91
CA ILE A 170 9.20 14.68 19.78
C ILE A 170 10.07 13.90 20.78
N GLU A 171 11.20 13.34 20.33
CA GLU A 171 12.14 12.63 21.20
C GLU A 171 12.74 13.53 22.28
N ASP A 172 13.07 14.78 21.94
CA ASP A 172 13.60 15.77 22.87
C ASP A 172 12.54 16.20 23.89
N ASP A 173 11.29 16.39 23.48
CA ASP A 173 10.18 16.69 24.38
C ASP A 173 9.92 15.53 25.35
N ILE A 174 9.89 14.29 24.85
CA ILE A 174 9.76 13.09 25.70
C ILE A 174 10.90 13.02 26.72
N ARG A 175 12.13 13.34 26.31
CA ARG A 175 13.29 13.36 27.20
C ARG A 175 13.14 14.42 28.29
N ARG A 176 12.71 15.63 27.92
CA ARG A 176 12.47 16.73 28.87
C ARG A 176 11.42 16.35 29.91
N THR A 177 10.26 15.85 29.49
CA THR A 177 9.20 15.42 30.41
C THR A 177 9.66 14.28 31.32
N ARG A 178 10.48 13.35 30.82
CA ARG A 178 11.06 12.29 31.65
C ARG A 178 11.95 12.85 32.75
N ASP A 179 12.78 13.85 32.45
CA ASP A 179 13.68 14.44 33.43
C ASP A 179 12.92 15.30 34.45
N GLU A 180 11.89 16.04 34.03
CA GLU A 180 10.96 16.74 34.93
C GLU A 180 10.31 15.77 35.93
N LEU A 181 9.79 14.63 35.46
CA LEU A 181 9.19 13.60 36.32
C LEU A 181 10.19 12.98 37.30
N LYS A 182 11.47 12.83 36.91
CA LYS A 182 12.52 12.37 37.84
C LYS A 182 12.80 13.41 38.92
N GLU A 183 12.81 14.69 38.57
CA GLU A 183 12.98 15.77 39.55
C GLU A 183 11.81 15.82 40.54
N GLU A 184 10.57 15.70 40.05
CA GLU A 184 9.37 15.63 40.90
C GLU A 184 9.43 14.42 41.84
N ALA A 185 9.77 13.24 41.34
CA ALA A 185 9.93 12.04 42.16
C ALA A 185 11.03 12.22 43.24
N SER A 186 12.11 12.93 42.91
CA SER A 186 13.17 13.27 43.87
C SER A 186 12.66 14.22 44.97
N ARG A 187 11.88 15.24 44.60
CA ARG A 187 11.25 16.17 45.56
C ARG A 187 10.27 15.44 46.48
N ASP A 188 9.43 14.57 45.92
CA ASP A 188 8.49 13.76 46.69
C ASP A 188 9.21 12.82 47.66
N SER A 189 10.30 12.19 47.23
CA SER A 189 11.15 11.37 48.10
C SER A 189 11.74 12.19 49.26
N GLN A 190 12.19 13.42 49.01
CA GLN A 190 12.69 14.32 50.05
C GLN A 190 11.59 14.74 51.04
N LEU A 191 10.39 15.06 50.54
CA LEU A 191 9.22 15.39 51.36
C LEU A 191 8.81 14.21 52.23
N GLN A 192 8.73 13.00 51.67
CA GLN A 192 8.43 11.79 52.43
C GLN A 192 9.48 11.54 53.52
N ALA A 193 10.77 11.68 53.22
CA ALA A 193 11.83 11.56 54.22
C ALA A 193 11.70 12.63 55.32
N GLY A 194 11.31 13.85 54.97
CA GLY A 194 11.02 14.92 55.93
C GLY A 194 9.84 14.60 56.86
N LEU A 195 8.74 14.10 56.29
CA LEU A 195 7.56 13.67 57.05
C LEU A 195 7.88 12.52 58.01
N MET A 196 8.71 11.56 57.58
CA MET A 196 9.17 10.47 58.44
C MET A 196 9.97 11.00 59.64
N ARG A 197 10.91 11.93 59.43
CA ARG A 197 11.66 12.56 60.53
C ARG A 197 10.77 13.31 61.51
N LEU A 198 9.79 14.05 61.01
CA LEU A 198 8.83 14.78 61.87
C LEU A 198 7.96 13.82 62.68
N ARG A 199 7.55 12.69 62.10
CA ARG A 199 6.82 11.64 62.80
C ARG A 199 7.66 11.05 63.93
N GLU A 200 8.91 10.68 63.65
CA GLU A 200 9.84 10.16 64.66
C GLU A 200 10.08 11.17 65.79
N GLN A 201 10.23 12.46 65.47
CA GLN A 201 10.39 13.51 66.48
C GLN A 201 9.16 13.59 67.40
N ARG A 202 7.95 13.60 66.83
CA ARG A 202 6.71 13.60 67.62
C ARG A 202 6.58 12.36 68.50
N GLU A 203 7.00 11.20 68.01
CA GLU A 203 7.00 9.96 68.79
C GLU A 203 7.99 10.04 69.97
N ARG A 204 9.17 10.65 69.77
CA ARG A 204 10.15 10.90 70.85
C ARG A 204 9.63 11.90 71.88
N GLU A 205 9.08 13.03 71.45
CA GLU A 205 8.49 14.04 72.34
C GLU A 205 7.33 13.45 73.15
N ALA A 206 6.47 12.66 72.50
CA ALA A 206 5.39 11.95 73.20
C ALA A 206 5.91 10.92 74.21
N ALA A 207 6.99 10.21 73.89
CA ALA A 207 7.63 9.27 74.82
C ALA A 207 8.25 9.99 76.03
N GLU A 208 8.92 11.13 75.82
CA GLU A 208 9.47 11.96 76.90
C GLU A 208 8.37 12.50 77.82
N LEU A 209 7.27 12.99 77.25
CA LEU A 209 6.12 13.45 78.05
C LEU A 209 5.51 12.31 78.87
N ARG A 210 5.40 11.10 78.30
CA ARG A 210 4.93 9.91 79.04
C ARG A 210 5.88 9.54 80.18
N ALA A 211 7.19 9.61 79.96
CA ALA A 211 8.19 9.35 80.99
C ALA A 211 8.07 10.36 82.15
N LYS A 212 7.99 11.67 81.83
CA LYS A 212 7.78 12.73 82.83
C LYS A 212 6.49 12.56 83.62
N ALA A 213 5.42 12.11 82.97
CA ALA A 213 4.15 11.82 83.66
C ALA A 213 4.30 10.67 84.67
N LEU A 214 4.99 9.60 84.32
CA LEU A 214 5.28 8.47 85.23
C LEU A 214 6.17 8.89 86.40
N GLU A 215 7.17 9.75 86.18
CA GLU A 215 8.01 10.31 87.25
C GLU A 215 7.18 11.18 88.21
N ALA A 216 6.28 12.01 87.67
CA ALA A 216 5.39 12.85 88.48
C ALA A 216 4.46 11.98 89.36
N GLU A 217 3.91 10.89 88.83
CA GLU A 217 3.10 9.92 89.59
C GLU A 217 3.89 9.25 90.71
N GLN A 218 5.18 8.94 90.50
CA GLN A 218 6.05 8.36 91.53
C GLN A 218 6.46 9.37 92.61
N SER A 219 6.57 10.65 92.27
CA SER A 219 6.97 11.72 93.19
C SER A 219 5.84 12.27 94.08
N GLY A 220 4.59 11.83 93.86
CA GLY A 220 3.43 12.21 94.67
C GLY A 220 3.41 11.55 96.04
N GLU A 221 4.36 11.93 96.90
CA GLU A 221 4.23 11.98 98.36
C GLU A 221 3.59 13.30 98.80
#